data_AF-A0A8T1TUM8-F1
#
_entry.id   AF-A0A8T1TUM8-F1
#
_cell.length_a   1.000
_cell.length_b   1.000
_cell.length_c   1.000
_cell.angle_alpha   90.00
_cell.angle_beta   90.00
_cell.angle_gamma   90.00
#
_symmetry.space_group_name_H-M   'P 1'
#
loop_
_entity.id
_entity.type
_entity.pdbx_description
1 polymer ?
#
loop_
_entity_poly.entity_id
_entity_poly.type
_entity_poly.pdbx_seq_one_letter_code
_entity_poly.pdbx_strand_id
1 'polypeptide(L)'
;MARFKLKLVFLSWLVAVFLVSTCNGQQVGTNCTDPRVRRSWDTYTATEKSLYLEAVGIAMDKGLHQKFVQVHTEYMSEKEAHGNCMFIYWHRILLLGYENMLRNNITIRGFAYDGKTVVNVWQDPKNILYPFFKDLPYKYADYVDAKDLGNYSYTYAMSGGLATFYQKCWTSTEVSATTTLLADERQHRVRGGDTGDLYPIIEPGTTYDEKVKRWNIALYEAARIVGYEEEAAKDQMEMVMCQYQEDCLGGVVDYTDLFRANFGVEGHPRCYTLLQYLDSGDRVIGIPQWKAITNRFLPCSAYKKKDTPVSDFAKAVSELKKGLGGGKSPDNYVSATYF
;
A
#
# COMPACT_ATOMS: atom_id res chain seq x y z
N MET A 1 -28.73 -12.87 78.30
CA MET A 1 -27.32 -13.30 78.45
C MET A 1 -27.21 -14.71 77.88
N ALA A 2 -26.81 -14.83 76.61
CA ALA A 2 -25.66 -15.63 76.12
C ALA A 2 -25.65 -17.10 76.61
N ARG A 3 -25.60 -18.15 75.78
CA ARG A 3 -24.89 -18.30 74.49
C ARG A 3 -25.14 -19.71 73.90
N PHE A 4 -24.98 -19.83 72.58
CA PHE A 4 -24.73 -21.03 71.74
C PHE A 4 -25.83 -22.10 71.56
N LYS A 5 -26.36 -22.18 70.33
CA LYS A 5 -26.77 -23.45 69.70
C LYS A 5 -26.23 -23.54 68.28
N LEU A 6 -25.40 -24.55 68.08
CA LEU A 6 -24.92 -25.09 66.81
C LEU A 6 -26.11 -25.75 66.08
N LYS A 7 -26.34 -25.44 64.80
CA LYS A 7 -27.00 -26.37 63.86
C LYS A 7 -26.43 -26.22 62.46
N LEU A 8 -25.86 -27.34 62.02
CA LEU A 8 -25.46 -27.70 60.68
C LEU A 8 -26.74 -27.97 59.85
N VAL A 9 -26.93 -27.30 58.71
CA VAL A 9 -27.70 -27.84 57.57
C VAL A 9 -27.01 -27.38 56.29
N PHE A 10 -26.39 -28.35 55.62
CA PHE A 10 -25.96 -28.28 54.23
C PHE A 10 -27.18 -28.07 53.33
N LEU A 11 -27.14 -27.06 52.46
CA LEU A 11 -27.71 -27.19 51.12
C LEU A 11 -26.98 -26.23 50.18
N SER A 12 -26.31 -26.85 49.21
CA SER A 12 -26.05 -26.41 47.83
C SER A 12 -26.16 -24.91 47.53
N TRP A 13 -25.12 -24.34 46.93
CA TRP A 13 -25.21 -23.70 45.60
C TRP A 13 -23.79 -23.26 45.19
N LEU A 14 -23.18 -24.05 44.32
CA LEU A 14 -22.04 -23.65 43.49
C LEU A 14 -22.54 -22.57 42.51
N VAL A 15 -22.29 -21.30 42.82
CA VAL A 15 -22.37 -20.23 41.82
C VAL A 15 -20.95 -19.93 41.39
N ALA A 16 -20.59 -20.45 40.22
CA ALA A 16 -19.40 -20.02 39.49
C ALA A 16 -19.51 -18.51 39.25
N VAL A 17 -18.68 -17.74 39.97
CA VAL A 17 -18.43 -16.34 39.65
C VAL A 17 -17.61 -16.33 38.37
N PHE A 18 -18.30 -16.39 37.23
CA PHE A 18 -17.76 -15.86 35.99
C PHE A 18 -17.63 -14.34 36.19
N LEU A 19 -16.46 -13.92 36.67
CA LEU A 19 -15.98 -12.56 36.42
C LEU A 19 -15.84 -12.44 34.90
N VAL A 20 -16.93 -12.03 34.25
CA VAL A 20 -16.87 -11.39 32.94
C VAL A 20 -15.97 -10.19 33.16
N SER A 21 -14.70 -10.34 32.78
CA SER A 21 -13.79 -9.22 32.64
C SER A 21 -14.37 -8.36 31.53
N THR A 22 -15.24 -7.42 31.91
CA THR A 22 -15.58 -6.29 31.06
C THR A 22 -14.28 -5.52 30.91
N CYS A 23 -13.56 -5.81 29.83
CA CYS A 23 -12.57 -4.92 29.27
C CYS A 23 -13.31 -3.64 28.87
N ASN A 24 -13.57 -2.78 29.86
CA ASN A 24 -13.74 -1.36 29.61
C ASN A 24 -12.34 -0.86 29.19
N GLY A 25 -11.98 -1.13 27.93
CA GLY A 25 -11.06 -0.28 27.21
C GLY A 25 -11.69 1.10 27.26
N GLN A 26 -11.13 1.96 28.08
CA GLN A 26 -11.51 3.36 28.11
C GLN A 26 -11.20 3.89 26.71
N GLN A 27 -12.21 3.98 25.85
CA GLN A 27 -12.13 4.80 24.64
C GLN A 27 -11.85 6.20 25.14
N VAL A 28 -10.59 6.63 25.09
CA VAL A 28 -10.27 8.02 25.39
C VAL A 28 -10.76 8.77 24.16
N GLY A 29 -11.90 9.44 24.30
CA GLY A 29 -12.52 10.18 23.22
C GLY A 29 -11.50 10.98 22.43
N THR A 30 -11.66 11.02 21.10
CA THR A 30 -10.75 11.72 20.20
C THR A 30 -10.88 13.24 20.39
N ASN A 31 -10.31 13.75 21.49
CA ASN A 31 -10.33 15.16 21.87
C ASN A 31 -9.43 16.02 20.96
N CYS A 32 -8.94 15.48 19.85
CA CYS A 32 -8.14 16.22 18.89
C CYS A 32 -9.06 17.00 17.96
N THR A 33 -9.08 18.33 18.11
CA THR A 33 -9.84 19.23 17.24
C THR A 33 -9.30 19.28 15.81
N ASP A 34 -8.07 18.81 15.58
CA ASP A 34 -7.43 18.73 14.25
C ASP A 34 -6.56 17.46 14.13
N PRO A 35 -7.18 16.30 13.87
CA PRO A 35 -6.48 15.02 13.77
C PRO A 35 -5.51 14.99 12.58
N ARG A 36 -4.36 14.33 12.74
CA ARG A 36 -3.37 14.23 11.66
C ARG A 36 -3.92 13.35 10.53
N VAL A 37 -3.76 13.78 9.28
CA VAL A 37 -4.13 12.99 8.10
C VAL A 37 -2.89 12.59 7.32
N ARG A 38 -2.63 11.29 7.22
CA ARG A 38 -1.55 10.75 6.36
C ARG A 38 -2.09 10.49 4.96
N ARG A 39 -1.37 10.93 3.93
CA ARG A 39 -1.82 10.86 2.53
C ARG A 39 -0.79 10.09 1.69
N SER A 40 -1.22 9.61 0.53
CA SER A 40 -0.30 9.00 -0.44
C SER A 40 0.72 10.03 -0.93
N TRP A 41 1.99 9.62 -1.12
CA TRP A 41 3.04 10.50 -1.65
C TRP A 41 2.63 11.18 -2.97
N ASP A 42 1.88 10.47 -3.80
CA ASP A 42 1.49 10.95 -5.13
C ASP A 42 0.43 12.06 -5.10
N THR A 43 -0.30 12.21 -3.99
CA THR A 43 -1.33 13.25 -3.84
C THR A 43 -0.81 14.55 -3.24
N TYR A 44 0.47 14.59 -2.84
CA TYR A 44 1.14 15.81 -2.39
C TYR A 44 1.53 16.70 -3.58
N THR A 45 1.32 18.00 -3.40
CA THR A 45 1.82 19.05 -4.28
C THR A 45 3.35 19.13 -4.23
N ALA A 46 3.96 19.79 -5.23
CA ALA A 46 5.41 20.00 -5.25
C ALA A 46 5.92 20.73 -3.99
N THR A 47 5.14 21.68 -3.47
CA THR A 47 5.47 22.43 -2.24
C THR A 47 5.46 21.53 -1.02
N GLU A 48 4.43 20.69 -0.86
CA GLU A 48 4.36 19.77 0.29
C GLU A 48 5.47 18.71 0.22
N LYS A 49 5.76 18.17 -0.98
CA LYS A 49 6.89 17.25 -1.18
C LYS A 49 8.21 17.91 -0.81
N SER A 50 8.41 19.17 -1.22
CA SER A 50 9.62 19.94 -0.88
C SER A 50 9.74 20.15 0.62
N LEU A 51 8.64 20.52 1.30
CA LEU A 51 8.61 20.68 2.76
C LEU A 51 8.96 19.39 3.49
N TYR A 52 8.42 18.25 3.06
CA TYR A 52 8.75 16.95 3.64
C TYR A 52 10.23 16.60 3.45
N LEU A 53 10.75 16.76 2.23
CA LEU A 53 12.16 16.49 1.92
C LEU A 53 13.11 17.41 2.69
N GLU A 54 12.77 18.68 2.83
CA GLU A 54 13.52 19.66 3.63
C GLU A 54 13.54 19.24 5.11
N ALA A 55 12.39 18.89 5.69
CA ALA A 55 12.32 18.43 7.07
C ALA A 55 13.18 17.18 7.32
N VAL A 56 13.18 16.23 6.37
CA VAL A 56 14.05 15.04 6.42
C VAL A 56 15.52 15.44 6.28
N GLY A 57 15.87 16.35 5.36
CA GLY A 57 17.23 16.88 5.20
C GLY A 57 17.76 17.50 6.50
N ILE A 58 16.96 18.35 7.14
CA ILE A 58 17.28 18.95 8.45
C ILE A 58 17.47 17.87 9.54
N ALA A 59 16.67 16.80 9.51
CA ALA A 59 16.83 15.67 10.43
C ALA A 59 18.13 14.90 10.20
N MET A 60 18.56 14.76 8.94
CA MET A 60 19.84 14.15 8.59
C MET A 60 21.02 15.03 9.02
N ASP A 61 20.98 16.34 8.75
CA ASP A 61 22.02 17.30 9.12
C ASP A 61 22.26 17.35 10.64
N LYS A 62 21.19 17.18 11.42
CA LYS A 62 21.26 17.13 12.90
C LYS A 62 21.62 15.76 13.45
N GLY A 63 21.81 14.75 12.59
CA GLY A 63 22.08 13.36 12.99
C GLY A 63 20.88 12.63 13.62
N LEU A 64 19.70 13.24 13.65
CA LEU A 64 18.49 12.64 14.23
C LEU A 64 18.01 11.48 13.37
N HIS A 65 18.04 11.61 12.04
CA HIS A 65 17.68 10.52 11.14
C HIS A 65 18.52 9.26 11.42
N GLN A 66 19.84 9.43 11.60
CA GLN A 66 20.73 8.32 11.93
C GLN A 66 20.40 7.68 13.28
N LYS A 67 19.88 8.44 14.26
CA LYS A 67 19.45 7.89 15.55
C LYS A 67 18.21 7.00 15.41
N PHE A 68 17.24 7.37 14.57
CA PHE A 68 16.11 6.50 14.26
C PHE A 68 16.54 5.22 13.53
N VAL A 69 17.50 5.34 12.59
CA VAL A 69 18.11 4.17 11.94
C VAL A 69 18.76 3.27 12.99
N GLN A 70 19.58 3.83 13.89
CA GLN A 70 20.23 3.08 14.97
C GLN A 70 19.21 2.35 15.85
N VAL A 71 18.10 2.99 16.23
CA VAL A 71 17.03 2.34 17.01
C VAL A 71 16.42 1.17 16.23
N HIS A 72 16.18 1.32 14.93
CA HIS A 72 15.62 0.23 14.12
C HIS A 72 16.58 -0.93 13.87
N THR A 73 17.89 -0.67 13.78
CA THR A 73 18.90 -1.68 13.45
C THR A 73 19.60 -2.28 14.68
N GLU A 74 19.35 -1.75 15.88
CA GLU A 74 19.90 -2.31 17.12
C GLU A 74 19.33 -3.72 17.33
N TYR A 75 20.18 -4.66 17.73
CA TYR A 75 19.86 -6.09 17.75
C TYR A 75 18.60 -6.43 18.55
N MET A 76 18.44 -5.90 19.76
CA MET A 76 17.26 -6.18 20.59
C MET A 76 16.01 -5.53 20.01
N SER A 77 16.15 -4.32 19.48
CA SER A 77 15.08 -3.57 18.85
C SER A 77 14.58 -4.26 17.57
N GLU A 78 15.48 -4.82 16.75
CA GLU A 78 15.15 -5.62 15.57
C GLU A 78 14.33 -6.85 15.94
N LYS A 79 14.76 -7.59 16.98
CA LYS A 79 14.06 -8.77 17.48
C LYS A 79 12.68 -8.45 18.04
N GLU A 80 12.51 -7.27 18.62
CA GLU A 80 11.20 -6.79 19.07
C GLU A 80 10.33 -6.37 17.89
N ALA A 81 10.91 -5.74 16.85
CA ALA A 81 10.20 -5.23 15.70
C ALA A 81 9.78 -6.28 14.68
N HIS A 82 10.52 -7.39 14.52
CA HIS A 82 10.32 -8.34 13.42
C HIS A 82 10.10 -9.78 13.87
N GLY A 83 9.46 -10.57 13.00
CA GLY A 83 9.24 -12.01 13.22
C GLY A 83 8.26 -12.35 14.35
N ASN A 84 7.48 -11.37 14.83
CA ASN A 84 6.56 -11.54 15.94
C ASN A 84 5.32 -10.62 15.81
N CYS A 85 4.36 -10.75 16.73
CA CYS A 85 3.08 -10.03 16.70
C CYS A 85 3.17 -8.51 16.97
N MET A 86 4.33 -8.03 17.42
CA MET A 86 4.58 -6.63 17.76
C MET A 86 4.93 -5.78 16.55
N PHE A 87 5.20 -6.39 15.38
CA PHE A 87 5.61 -5.69 14.16
C PHE A 87 4.82 -4.41 13.89
N ILE A 88 3.48 -4.51 13.85
CA ILE A 88 2.61 -3.36 13.54
C ILE A 88 2.71 -2.27 14.60
N TYR A 89 2.77 -2.65 15.88
CA TYR A 89 2.76 -1.70 16.98
C TYR A 89 4.13 -1.02 17.13
N TRP A 90 5.21 -1.79 17.11
CA TRP A 90 6.57 -1.27 17.18
C TRP A 90 6.83 -0.24 16.07
N HIS A 91 6.49 -0.56 14.83
CA HIS A 91 6.64 0.37 13.70
C HIS A 91 5.73 1.60 13.84
N ARG A 92 4.52 1.45 14.41
CA ARG A 92 3.63 2.59 14.67
C ARG A 92 4.28 3.57 15.65
N ILE A 93 4.89 3.06 16.73
CA ILE A 93 5.58 3.92 17.70
C ILE A 93 6.76 4.64 17.05
N LEU A 94 7.60 3.90 16.32
CA LEU A 94 8.75 4.48 15.63
C LEU A 94 8.32 5.59 14.65
N LEU A 95 7.29 5.34 13.84
CA LEU A 95 6.77 6.30 12.87
C LEU A 95 6.13 7.52 13.52
N LEU A 96 5.42 7.37 14.64
CA LEU A 96 4.88 8.49 15.40
C LEU A 96 5.98 9.37 15.98
N GLY A 97 7.02 8.75 16.56
CA GLY A 97 8.20 9.48 17.03
C GLY A 97 8.93 10.19 15.89
N TYR A 98 9.07 9.55 14.73
CA TYR A 98 9.72 10.14 13.55
C TYR A 98 8.90 11.32 13.01
N GLU A 99 7.57 11.17 12.93
CA GLU A 99 6.66 12.25 12.54
C GLU A 99 6.73 13.43 13.52
N ASN A 100 6.71 13.17 14.83
CA ASN A 100 6.88 14.19 15.86
C ASN A 100 8.21 14.93 15.72
N MET A 101 9.27 14.19 15.41
CA MET A 101 10.58 14.76 15.12
C MET A 101 10.52 15.67 13.89
N LEU A 102 10.00 15.22 12.75
CA LEU A 102 9.89 16.05 11.55
C LEU A 102 9.07 17.34 11.79
N ARG A 103 7.97 17.26 12.55
CA ARG A 103 7.12 18.40 12.88
C ARG A 103 7.80 19.41 13.82
N ASN A 104 8.57 18.93 14.79
CA ASN A 104 9.24 19.77 15.79
C ASN A 104 10.62 20.28 15.35
N ASN A 105 11.27 19.61 14.39
CA ASN A 105 12.66 19.88 14.05
C ASN A 105 12.86 21.10 13.12
N ILE A 106 11.78 21.67 12.58
CA ILE A 106 11.79 23.00 11.95
C ILE A 106 12.21 24.08 12.97
N THR A 107 12.10 23.83 14.29
CA THR A 107 12.43 24.80 15.34
C THR A 107 13.56 24.42 16.31
N ILE A 108 14.01 23.16 16.38
CA ILE A 108 14.99 22.71 17.41
C ILE A 108 16.45 22.77 16.92
N ARG A 109 17.30 23.64 17.48
CA ARG A 109 18.78 23.57 17.35
C ARG A 109 19.34 22.91 18.62
N GLY A 110 19.78 21.65 18.55
CA GLY A 110 20.34 20.94 19.72
C GLY A 110 21.28 19.79 19.33
N PHE A 111 22.37 19.63 20.09
CA PHE A 111 23.44 18.66 19.88
C PHE A 111 23.12 17.27 20.47
N ALA A 112 23.72 16.20 19.91
CA ALA A 112 23.45 14.79 20.23
C ALA A 112 24.71 13.97 20.54
N TYR A 113 24.77 13.30 21.71
CA TYR A 113 25.61 12.11 21.99
C TYR A 113 24.92 11.29 23.11
N ASP A 114 24.93 9.95 23.08
CA ASP A 114 25.76 9.20 24.06
C ASP A 114 26.12 7.74 23.71
N GLY A 115 25.54 7.10 22.70
CA GLY A 115 26.09 5.89 22.07
C GLY A 115 26.43 4.68 22.96
N LYS A 116 25.79 4.47 24.12
CA LYS A 116 26.22 3.40 25.05
C LYS A 116 25.20 2.54 25.77
N THR A 117 23.89 2.64 25.53
CA THR A 117 22.92 1.74 26.18
C THR A 117 21.70 1.51 25.31
N VAL A 118 20.99 0.38 25.55
CA VAL A 118 19.65 0.10 25.01
C VAL A 118 18.83 1.40 25.08
N VAL A 119 18.47 1.92 23.91
CA VAL A 119 17.98 3.28 23.76
C VAL A 119 16.52 3.32 24.23
N ASN A 120 16.31 3.46 25.53
CA ASN A 120 14.97 3.71 26.06
C ASN A 120 14.59 5.16 25.79
N VAL A 121 14.09 5.41 24.57
CA VAL A 121 13.69 6.75 24.12
C VAL A 121 12.50 7.30 24.91
N TRP A 122 11.77 6.45 25.66
CA TRP A 122 10.56 6.85 26.39
C TRP A 122 10.82 7.31 27.82
N GLN A 123 11.87 6.81 28.48
CA GLN A 123 12.05 7.00 29.93
C GLN A 123 13.26 7.81 30.32
N ASP A 124 14.23 8.02 29.41
CA ASP A 124 15.44 8.79 29.72
C ASP A 124 15.36 10.21 29.16
N PRO A 125 15.16 11.25 30.01
CA PRO A 125 15.13 12.64 29.57
C PRO A 125 16.45 13.13 28.96
N LYS A 126 17.56 12.41 29.17
CA LYS A 126 18.87 12.73 28.60
C LYS A 126 19.02 12.21 27.17
N ASN A 127 18.14 11.32 26.74
CA ASN A 127 18.12 10.80 25.38
C ASN A 127 17.67 11.88 24.41
N ILE A 128 18.41 12.10 23.34
CA ILE A 128 18.04 13.12 22.33
C ILE A 128 16.68 12.85 21.67
N LEU A 129 16.26 11.59 21.59
CA LEU A 129 14.97 11.23 21.00
C LEU A 129 13.80 11.41 21.98
N TYR A 130 14.07 11.52 23.29
CA TYR A 130 13.04 11.63 24.32
C TYR A 130 11.96 12.68 24.05
N PRO A 131 12.28 13.91 23.58
CA PRO A 131 11.27 14.93 23.30
C PRO A 131 10.20 14.49 22.28
N PHE A 132 10.50 13.50 21.43
CA PHE A 132 9.59 13.02 20.38
C PHE A 132 8.70 11.84 20.81
N PHE A 133 9.07 11.16 21.91
CA PHE A 133 8.38 9.97 22.42
C PHE A 133 7.72 10.18 23.80
N LYS A 134 8.14 11.19 24.57
CA LYS A 134 7.71 11.42 25.96
C LYS A 134 6.20 11.47 26.21
N ASP A 135 5.44 11.91 25.22
CA ASP A 135 3.98 12.09 25.31
C ASP A 135 3.20 10.96 24.63
N LEU A 136 3.89 9.96 24.09
CA LEU A 136 3.26 8.79 23.48
C LEU A 136 3.03 7.69 24.55
N PRO A 137 2.02 6.81 24.38
CA PRO A 137 1.78 5.72 25.32
C PRO A 137 2.99 4.77 25.50
N TYR A 138 3.07 4.12 26.65
CA TYR A 138 4.18 3.20 26.96
C TYR A 138 3.87 1.73 26.68
N LYS A 139 2.58 1.38 26.49
CA LYS A 139 2.17 -0.02 26.25
C LYS A 139 1.78 -0.19 24.80
N TYR A 140 2.18 -1.30 24.21
CA TYR A 140 1.80 -1.65 22.84
C TYR A 140 0.29 -1.75 22.62
N ALA A 141 -0.46 -2.19 23.63
CA ALA A 141 -1.93 -2.28 23.56
C ALA A 141 -2.59 -0.92 23.29
N ASP A 142 -1.98 0.17 23.78
CA ASP A 142 -2.49 1.53 23.60
C ASP A 142 -2.27 2.02 22.14
N TYR A 143 -1.44 1.33 21.36
CA TYR A 143 -1.20 1.61 19.94
C TYR A 143 -2.03 0.74 19.00
N VAL A 144 -3.03 0.00 19.49
CA VAL A 144 -3.87 -0.84 18.62
C VAL A 144 -4.74 0.02 17.71
N ASP A 145 -5.37 1.04 18.27
CA ASP A 145 -6.17 2.00 17.52
C ASP A 145 -5.39 3.30 17.31
N ALA A 146 -5.07 3.62 16.06
CA ALA A 146 -4.40 4.86 15.70
C ALA A 146 -5.28 6.11 15.95
N LYS A 147 -6.59 5.91 16.14
CA LYS A 147 -7.57 6.97 16.39
C LYS A 147 -7.66 7.32 17.88
N ASP A 148 -7.17 6.46 18.77
CA ASP A 148 -7.23 6.63 20.23
C ASP A 148 -5.83 6.85 20.83
N LEU A 149 -5.15 7.91 20.36
CA LEU A 149 -3.82 8.33 20.79
C LEU A 149 -3.81 9.79 21.30
N GLY A 150 -4.97 10.32 21.67
CA GLY A 150 -5.14 11.72 22.10
C GLY A 150 -4.68 12.71 21.03
N ASN A 151 -3.74 13.59 21.36
CA ASN A 151 -3.19 14.59 20.43
C ASN A 151 -2.37 14.00 19.28
N TYR A 152 -2.03 12.71 19.37
CA TYR A 152 -1.28 11.98 18.35
C TYR A 152 -2.18 11.09 17.49
N SER A 153 -3.51 11.13 17.71
CA SER A 153 -4.47 10.42 16.89
C SER A 153 -4.36 10.85 15.43
N TYR A 154 -4.44 9.87 14.54
CA TYR A 154 -4.32 10.12 13.11
C TYR A 154 -5.22 9.19 12.29
N THR A 155 -5.54 9.66 11.10
CA THR A 155 -6.30 8.92 10.08
C THR A 155 -5.56 8.97 8.75
N TYR A 156 -6.08 8.26 7.76
CA TYR A 156 -5.51 8.21 6.41
C TYR A 156 -6.48 8.84 5.42
N ALA A 157 -5.93 9.54 4.42
CA ALA A 157 -6.64 9.80 3.18
C ALA A 157 -6.30 8.68 2.18
N MET A 158 -7.33 7.99 1.71
CA MET A 158 -7.20 6.85 0.81
C MET A 158 -7.91 7.15 -0.51
N SER A 159 -7.30 6.76 -1.62
CA SER A 159 -7.89 6.77 -2.97
C SER A 159 -7.73 5.40 -3.64
N GLY A 160 -8.33 5.25 -4.82
CA GLY A 160 -8.09 4.11 -5.71
C GLY A 160 -8.40 2.74 -5.08
N GLY A 161 -7.47 1.79 -5.28
CA GLY A 161 -7.63 0.40 -4.81
C GLY A 161 -7.72 0.27 -3.29
N LEU A 162 -6.97 1.10 -2.54
CA LEU A 162 -6.99 1.05 -1.07
C LEU A 162 -8.31 1.58 -0.50
N ALA A 163 -8.85 2.66 -1.07
CA ALA A 163 -10.19 3.14 -0.73
C ALA A 163 -11.27 2.10 -1.03
N THR A 164 -11.17 1.45 -2.20
CA THR A 164 -12.09 0.37 -2.60
C THR A 164 -12.03 -0.80 -1.62
N PHE A 165 -10.82 -1.22 -1.24
CA PHE A 165 -10.62 -2.28 -0.25
C PHE A 165 -11.24 -1.90 1.11
N TYR A 166 -11.01 -0.66 1.58
CA TYR A 166 -11.60 -0.18 2.83
C TYR A 166 -13.14 -0.19 2.80
N GLN A 167 -13.74 0.32 1.72
CA GLN A 167 -15.20 0.39 1.58
C GLN A 167 -15.87 -0.97 1.35
N LYS A 168 -15.17 -1.89 0.67
CA LYS A 168 -15.71 -3.18 0.19
C LYS A 168 -15.12 -4.38 0.92
N CYS A 169 -14.40 -4.16 2.02
CA CYS A 169 -13.73 -5.22 2.80
C CYS A 169 -14.67 -6.39 3.11
N TRP A 170 -15.94 -6.11 3.45
CA TRP A 170 -16.94 -7.12 3.77
C TRP A 170 -17.33 -8.02 2.58
N THR A 171 -17.11 -7.57 1.34
CA THR A 171 -17.32 -8.38 0.12
C THR A 171 -16.06 -9.10 -0.32
N SER A 172 -14.88 -8.76 0.21
CA SER A 172 -13.58 -9.24 -0.30
C SER A 172 -13.36 -10.76 -0.19
N THR A 173 -14.10 -11.45 0.67
CA THR A 173 -14.04 -12.92 0.83
C THR A 173 -14.87 -13.69 -0.20
N GLU A 174 -15.73 -13.02 -0.96
CA GLU A 174 -16.65 -13.66 -1.93
C GLU A 174 -16.31 -13.33 -3.39
N VAL A 175 -15.32 -12.48 -3.65
CA VAL A 175 -15.03 -11.98 -5.00
C VAL A 175 -13.53 -11.98 -5.32
N SER A 176 -13.18 -12.50 -6.49
CA SER A 176 -11.83 -12.43 -7.09
C SER A 176 -11.25 -11.01 -6.98
N ALA A 177 -9.92 -10.89 -6.86
CA ALA A 177 -9.22 -9.60 -6.83
C ALA A 177 -9.57 -8.70 -8.03
N THR A 178 -9.95 -9.28 -9.18
CA THR A 178 -10.50 -8.49 -10.29
C THR A 178 -11.91 -7.99 -10.07
N THR A 179 -12.77 -8.76 -9.42
CA THR A 179 -14.15 -8.32 -9.14
C THR A 179 -14.19 -7.24 -8.08
N THR A 180 -13.22 -7.17 -7.15
CA THR A 180 -13.08 -6.00 -6.26
C THR A 180 -12.61 -4.74 -7.00
N LEU A 181 -11.72 -4.87 -7.99
CA LEU A 181 -11.30 -3.77 -8.88
C LEU A 181 -12.40 -3.35 -9.88
N LEU A 182 -13.27 -4.29 -10.27
CA LEU A 182 -14.41 -4.09 -11.17
C LEU A 182 -15.71 -3.73 -10.46
N ALA A 183 -15.75 -3.82 -9.13
CA ALA A 183 -16.97 -3.54 -8.39
C ALA A 183 -17.37 -2.08 -8.66
N ASP A 184 -18.50 -1.95 -9.34
CA ASP A 184 -19.18 -0.71 -9.72
C ASP A 184 -19.13 0.36 -8.61
N GLU A 185 -18.90 1.61 -9.01
CA GLU A 185 -18.92 2.82 -8.17
C GLU A 185 -20.37 3.15 -7.75
N ARG A 186 -21.11 2.17 -7.22
CA ARG A 186 -22.34 2.51 -6.51
C ARG A 186 -21.93 3.27 -5.28
N GLN A 187 -22.14 4.58 -5.34
CA GLN A 187 -22.06 5.55 -4.28
C GLN A 187 -22.74 5.02 -3.02
N HIS A 188 -22.01 4.26 -2.21
CA HIS A 188 -22.37 4.10 -0.82
C HIS A 188 -22.07 5.45 -0.18
N ARG A 189 -23.15 6.23 -0.02
CA ARG A 189 -23.16 7.35 0.93
C ARG A 189 -22.60 6.78 2.23
N VAL A 190 -21.38 7.20 2.57
CA VAL A 190 -20.87 7.10 3.93
C VAL A 190 -21.97 7.74 4.77
N ARG A 191 -22.65 6.94 5.60
CA ARG A 191 -23.46 7.51 6.67
C ARG A 191 -22.46 8.31 7.48
N GLY A 192 -22.44 9.63 7.28
CA GLY A 192 -21.81 10.55 8.19
C GLY A 192 -22.51 10.38 9.53
N GLY A 193 -21.98 9.45 10.33
CA GLY A 193 -22.32 9.35 11.72
C GLY A 193 -21.72 10.58 12.37
N ASP A 194 -22.59 11.43 12.88
CA ASP A 194 -22.30 12.54 13.79
C ASP A 194 -21.85 11.97 15.15
N THR A 195 -20.85 11.10 15.13
CA THR A 195 -20.12 10.60 16.29
C THR A 195 -18.70 11.11 16.10
N GLY A 196 -18.07 11.64 17.15
CA GLY A 196 -16.71 12.20 17.13
C GLY A 196 -15.62 11.14 16.88
N ASP A 197 -15.81 10.26 15.91
CA ASP A 197 -14.95 9.16 15.53
C ASP A 197 -14.14 9.55 14.29
N LEU A 198 -12.83 9.36 14.37
CA LEU A 198 -11.90 9.64 13.29
C LEU A 198 -12.00 8.56 12.20
N TYR A 199 -12.67 8.86 11.08
CA TYR A 199 -12.71 7.95 9.93
C TYR A 199 -11.66 8.28 8.87
N PRO A 200 -11.19 7.29 8.09
CA PRO A 200 -10.43 7.54 6.88
C PRO A 200 -11.18 8.44 5.90
N ILE A 201 -10.46 9.38 5.30
CA ILE A 201 -10.98 10.26 4.27
C ILE A 201 -10.91 9.51 2.96
N ILE A 202 -12.05 9.30 2.30
CA ILE A 202 -12.07 8.70 0.98
C ILE A 202 -11.97 9.80 -0.07
N GLU A 203 -10.78 9.91 -0.66
CA GLU A 203 -10.51 10.81 -1.77
C GLU A 203 -10.99 10.16 -3.09
N PRO A 204 -11.47 10.96 -4.07
CA PRO A 204 -11.77 10.44 -5.39
C PRO A 204 -10.51 9.83 -6.03
N GLY A 205 -10.68 8.73 -6.77
CA GLY A 205 -9.59 8.11 -7.51
C GLY A 205 -8.95 9.09 -8.50
N THR A 206 -7.62 9.07 -8.58
CA THR A 206 -6.90 9.86 -9.58
C THR A 206 -7.02 9.22 -10.97
N THR A 207 -6.72 9.99 -12.02
CA THR A 207 -6.63 9.42 -13.38
C THR A 207 -5.57 8.33 -13.49
N TYR A 208 -4.53 8.38 -12.63
CA TYR A 208 -3.51 7.36 -12.53
C TYR A 208 -4.05 6.10 -11.86
N ASP A 209 -4.77 6.23 -10.74
CA ASP A 209 -5.44 5.11 -10.06
C ASP A 209 -6.35 4.34 -11.03
N GLU A 210 -7.13 5.05 -11.85
CA GLU A 210 -7.99 4.44 -12.87
C GLU A 210 -7.22 3.71 -13.97
N LYS A 211 -6.08 4.27 -14.41
CA LYS A 211 -5.22 3.61 -15.41
C LYS A 211 -4.62 2.33 -14.85
N VAL A 212 -4.07 2.36 -13.64
CA VAL A 212 -3.47 1.20 -12.96
C VAL A 212 -4.54 0.14 -12.67
N LYS A 213 -5.73 0.54 -12.23
CA LYS A 213 -6.87 -0.36 -12.02
C LYS A 213 -7.25 -1.10 -13.31
N ARG A 214 -7.47 -0.36 -14.40
CA ARG A 214 -7.85 -0.92 -15.70
C ARG A 214 -6.75 -1.76 -16.33
N TRP A 215 -5.49 -1.38 -16.13
CA TRP A 215 -4.33 -2.16 -16.55
C TRP A 215 -4.29 -3.53 -15.88
N ASN A 216 -4.44 -3.56 -14.55
CA ASN A 216 -4.49 -4.80 -13.78
C ASN A 216 -5.64 -5.71 -14.22
N ILE A 217 -6.84 -5.16 -14.39
CA ILE A 217 -7.99 -5.91 -14.91
C ILE A 217 -7.69 -6.48 -16.29
N ALA A 218 -7.18 -5.65 -17.21
CA ALA A 218 -6.93 -6.08 -18.58
C ALA A 218 -5.87 -7.20 -18.67
N LEU A 219 -4.80 -7.13 -17.87
CA LEU A 219 -3.80 -8.19 -17.82
C LEU A 219 -4.36 -9.48 -17.21
N TYR A 220 -5.08 -9.36 -16.09
CA TYR A 220 -5.68 -10.52 -15.44
C TYR A 220 -6.67 -11.22 -16.35
N GLU A 221 -7.63 -10.49 -16.92
CA GLU A 221 -8.63 -11.06 -17.83
C GLU A 221 -7.97 -11.65 -19.08
N ALA A 222 -6.93 -11.01 -19.63
CA ALA A 222 -6.17 -11.58 -20.73
C ALA A 222 -5.47 -12.90 -20.35
N ALA A 223 -4.90 -13.00 -19.13
CA ALA A 223 -4.34 -14.25 -18.63
C ALA A 223 -5.42 -15.33 -18.46
N ARG A 224 -6.56 -14.96 -17.88
CA ARG A 224 -7.70 -15.87 -17.67
C ARG A 224 -8.28 -16.39 -18.99
N ILE A 225 -8.40 -15.54 -20.01
CA ILE A 225 -8.88 -15.92 -21.36
C ILE A 225 -7.95 -16.96 -22.01
N VAL A 226 -6.65 -16.88 -21.74
CA VAL A 226 -5.65 -17.82 -22.27
C VAL A 226 -5.63 -19.15 -21.50
N GLY A 227 -6.37 -19.22 -20.38
CA GLY A 227 -6.54 -20.45 -19.59
C GLY A 227 -5.66 -20.54 -18.35
N TYR A 228 -4.97 -19.47 -17.96
CA TYR A 228 -4.21 -19.46 -16.70
C TYR A 228 -5.15 -19.52 -15.51
N GLU A 229 -4.89 -20.42 -14.55
CA GLU A 229 -5.53 -20.45 -13.23
C GLU A 229 -5.27 -19.15 -12.43
N GLU A 230 -6.06 -18.88 -11.38
CA GLU A 230 -5.99 -17.58 -10.68
C GLU A 230 -4.59 -17.26 -10.14
N GLU A 231 -3.92 -18.22 -9.52
CA GLU A 231 -2.55 -18.05 -9.00
C GLU A 231 -1.56 -17.81 -10.15
N ALA A 232 -1.63 -18.63 -11.20
CA ALA A 232 -0.76 -18.48 -12.36
C ALA A 232 -1.01 -17.15 -13.10
N ALA A 233 -2.24 -16.65 -13.14
CA ALA A 233 -2.57 -15.34 -13.71
C ALA A 233 -1.92 -14.20 -12.91
N LYS A 234 -1.87 -14.30 -11.58
CA LYS A 234 -1.18 -13.34 -10.71
C LYS A 234 0.34 -13.37 -10.94
N ASP A 235 0.93 -14.56 -11.07
CA ASP A 235 2.34 -14.71 -11.44
C ASP A 235 2.67 -14.06 -12.80
N GLN A 236 1.79 -14.25 -13.79
CA GLN A 236 1.92 -13.60 -15.10
C GLN A 236 1.85 -12.06 -15.00
N MET A 237 0.94 -11.54 -14.18
CA MET A 237 0.85 -10.10 -13.92
C MET A 237 2.11 -9.55 -13.22
N GLU A 238 2.63 -10.26 -12.22
CA GLU A 238 3.86 -9.87 -11.50
C GLU A 238 5.04 -9.77 -12.47
N MET A 239 5.21 -10.77 -13.35
CA MET A 239 6.26 -10.75 -14.38
C MET A 239 6.10 -9.56 -15.33
N VAL A 240 4.88 -9.24 -15.76
CA VAL A 240 4.61 -8.05 -16.60
C VAL A 240 4.98 -6.76 -15.87
N MET A 241 4.64 -6.64 -14.57
CA MET A 241 4.97 -5.46 -13.78
C MET A 241 6.49 -5.28 -13.63
N CYS A 242 7.22 -6.35 -13.32
CA CYS A 242 8.67 -6.30 -13.18
C CYS A 242 9.36 -5.95 -14.52
N GLN A 243 8.91 -6.54 -15.64
CA GLN A 243 9.43 -6.19 -16.96
C GLN A 243 9.11 -4.75 -17.37
N TYR A 244 7.93 -4.24 -17.00
CA TYR A 244 7.60 -2.83 -17.22
C TYR A 244 8.49 -1.89 -16.39
N GLN A 245 8.79 -2.23 -15.14
CA GLN A 245 9.72 -1.49 -14.31
C GLN A 245 11.12 -1.42 -14.95
N GLU A 246 11.61 -2.57 -15.44
CA GLU A 246 12.89 -2.67 -16.15
C GLU A 246 12.91 -1.78 -17.39
N ASP A 247 11.93 -1.96 -18.28
CA ASP A 247 11.93 -1.33 -19.60
C ASP A 247 11.60 0.18 -19.55
N CYS A 248 10.86 0.64 -18.53
CA CYS A 248 10.15 1.93 -18.59
C CYS A 248 10.34 2.85 -17.39
N LEU A 249 10.74 2.34 -16.22
CA LEU A 249 10.78 3.13 -14.96
C LEU A 249 12.19 3.24 -14.35
N GLY A 250 13.23 2.96 -15.13
CA GLY A 250 14.62 3.16 -14.71
C GLY A 250 15.35 1.89 -14.26
N GLY A 251 14.82 0.71 -14.60
CA GLY A 251 15.49 -0.56 -14.33
C GLY A 251 15.10 -1.18 -12.99
N VAL A 252 15.48 -2.44 -12.83
CA VAL A 252 15.44 -3.21 -11.60
C VAL A 252 16.87 -3.53 -11.18
N VAL A 253 17.30 -2.95 -10.05
CA VAL A 253 18.67 -3.11 -9.54
C VAL A 253 18.72 -4.11 -8.39
N ASP A 254 19.84 -4.81 -8.27
CA ASP A 254 20.12 -5.66 -7.13
C ASP A 254 20.59 -4.84 -5.91
N TYR A 255 20.60 -5.47 -4.73
CA TYR A 255 21.19 -4.89 -3.53
C TYR A 255 22.70 -4.73 -3.67
N THR A 256 23.20 -3.55 -3.30
CA THR A 256 24.65 -3.28 -3.23
C THR A 256 25.33 -4.10 -2.14
N ASP A 257 26.64 -4.35 -2.27
CA ASP A 257 27.44 -5.06 -1.26
C ASP A 257 27.37 -4.39 0.12
N LEU A 258 27.36 -3.06 0.14
CA LEU A 258 27.20 -2.29 1.37
C LEU A 258 25.85 -2.56 2.04
N PHE A 259 24.77 -2.60 1.25
CA PHE A 259 23.44 -2.91 1.77
C PHE A 259 23.40 -4.35 2.31
N ARG A 260 23.97 -5.33 1.59
CA ARG A 260 24.04 -6.72 2.04
C ARG A 260 24.80 -6.87 3.35
N ALA A 261 25.95 -6.19 3.49
CA ALA A 261 26.74 -6.22 4.72
C ALA A 261 26.01 -5.57 5.90
N ASN A 262 25.29 -4.47 5.68
CA ASN A 262 24.59 -3.76 6.74
C ASN A 262 23.31 -4.46 7.21
N PHE A 263 22.59 -5.13 6.31
CA PHE A 263 21.29 -5.73 6.59
C PHE A 263 21.28 -7.27 6.59
N GLY A 264 22.42 -7.93 6.33
CA GLY A 264 22.53 -9.39 6.36
C GLY A 264 21.68 -10.10 5.31
N VAL A 265 21.53 -9.51 4.11
CA VAL A 265 20.63 -10.02 3.06
C VAL A 265 21.36 -10.95 2.09
N GLU A 266 21.01 -12.24 2.11
CA GLU A 266 21.59 -13.29 1.25
C GLU A 266 20.86 -13.49 -0.09
N GLY A 267 19.77 -12.76 -0.35
CA GLY A 267 18.94 -12.91 -1.56
C GLY A 267 18.92 -11.67 -2.47
N HIS A 268 18.13 -11.75 -3.55
CA HIS A 268 17.88 -10.63 -4.45
C HIS A 268 16.45 -10.07 -4.28
N PRO A 269 16.18 -8.83 -4.69
CA PRO A 269 14.82 -8.32 -4.82
C PRO A 269 13.96 -9.24 -5.70
N ARG A 270 12.67 -9.37 -5.37
CA ARG A 270 11.73 -10.25 -6.08
C ARG A 270 11.70 -10.00 -7.60
N CYS A 271 11.57 -8.75 -8.02
CA CYS A 271 11.59 -8.41 -9.45
C CYS A 271 12.94 -8.70 -10.11
N TYR A 272 14.06 -8.54 -9.40
CA TYR A 272 15.38 -8.85 -9.95
C TYR A 272 15.46 -10.34 -10.28
N THR A 273 15.08 -11.20 -9.35
CA THR A 273 15.03 -12.66 -9.55
C THR A 273 14.10 -13.06 -10.70
N LEU A 274 12.92 -12.44 -10.82
CA LEU A 274 11.98 -12.74 -11.90
C LEU A 274 12.54 -12.36 -13.27
N LEU A 275 13.21 -11.22 -13.39
CA LEU A 275 13.84 -10.80 -14.64
C LEU A 275 14.96 -11.73 -15.06
N GLN A 276 15.79 -12.21 -14.12
CA GLN A 276 16.80 -13.23 -14.42
C GLN A 276 16.20 -14.51 -15.00
N TYR A 277 15.02 -14.94 -14.50
CA TYR A 277 14.30 -16.08 -15.06
C TYR A 277 13.69 -15.80 -16.44
N LEU A 278 13.26 -14.56 -16.70
CA LEU A 278 12.77 -14.16 -18.02
C LEU A 278 13.90 -14.08 -19.05
N ASP A 279 15.08 -13.58 -18.65
CA ASP A 279 16.26 -13.43 -19.51
C ASP A 279 16.89 -14.78 -19.85
N SER A 280 16.95 -15.70 -18.88
CA SER A 280 17.43 -17.08 -19.09
C SER A 280 16.44 -17.95 -19.87
N GLY A 281 15.17 -17.55 -19.92
CA GLY A 281 14.09 -18.31 -20.56
C GLY A 281 13.46 -19.39 -19.67
N ASP A 282 13.86 -19.49 -18.39
CA ASP A 282 13.25 -20.39 -17.40
C ASP A 282 11.78 -20.03 -17.11
N ARG A 283 11.42 -18.76 -17.29
CA ARG A 283 10.04 -18.27 -17.22
C ARG A 283 9.69 -17.47 -18.47
N VAL A 284 8.41 -17.45 -18.82
CA VAL A 284 7.89 -16.69 -19.96
C VAL A 284 6.58 -16.00 -19.58
N ILE A 285 6.43 -14.76 -20.03
CA ILE A 285 5.15 -14.05 -20.00
C ILE A 285 4.29 -14.58 -21.15
N GLY A 286 3.32 -15.43 -20.82
CA GLY A 286 2.42 -16.06 -21.76
C GLY A 286 1.14 -15.25 -22.06
N ILE A 287 0.96 -14.06 -21.49
CA ILE A 287 -0.13 -13.15 -21.85
C ILE A 287 0.12 -12.58 -23.26
N PRO A 288 -0.71 -12.86 -24.28
CA PRO A 288 -0.52 -12.36 -25.62
C PRO A 288 -0.57 -10.84 -25.67
N GLN A 289 0.36 -10.24 -26.42
CA GLN A 289 0.42 -8.78 -26.62
C GLN A 289 0.46 -7.96 -25.31
N TRP A 290 0.96 -8.53 -24.21
CA TRP A 290 1.00 -7.85 -22.91
C TRP A 290 1.69 -6.48 -22.94
N LYS A 291 2.72 -6.29 -23.79
CA LYS A 291 3.37 -4.99 -24.01
C LYS A 291 2.42 -3.95 -24.59
N ALA A 292 1.56 -4.35 -25.54
CA ALA A 292 0.56 -3.47 -26.14
C ALA A 292 -0.59 -3.17 -25.16
N ILE A 293 -1.03 -4.16 -24.38
CA ILE A 293 -2.02 -3.97 -23.31
C ILE A 293 -1.48 -2.96 -22.30
N THR A 294 -0.24 -3.15 -21.83
CA THR A 294 0.43 -2.26 -20.87
C THR A 294 0.57 -0.85 -21.44
N ASN A 295 1.12 -0.70 -22.64
CA ASN A 295 1.34 0.60 -23.28
C ASN A 295 0.05 1.40 -23.52
N ARG A 296 -1.13 0.75 -23.57
CA ARG A 296 -2.43 1.42 -23.66
C ARG A 296 -2.79 2.20 -22.40
N PHE A 297 -2.41 1.69 -21.22
CA PHE A 297 -2.74 2.30 -19.94
C PHE A 297 -1.57 3.07 -19.33
N LEU A 298 -0.38 2.51 -19.44
CA LEU A 298 0.89 3.03 -18.95
C LEU A 298 1.86 3.17 -20.12
N PRO A 299 1.92 4.35 -20.78
CA PRO A 299 2.74 4.54 -21.97
C PRO A 299 4.23 4.35 -21.68
N CYS A 300 4.90 3.59 -22.54
CA CYS A 300 6.33 3.35 -22.48
C CYS A 300 6.98 3.50 -23.85
N SER A 301 8.08 4.24 -23.91
CA SER A 301 8.83 4.46 -25.16
C SER A 301 9.36 3.15 -25.75
N ALA A 302 9.79 2.21 -24.91
CA ALA A 302 10.29 0.90 -25.32
C ALA A 302 9.20 0.01 -25.96
N TYR A 303 7.92 0.27 -25.69
CA TYR A 303 6.80 -0.55 -26.18
C TYR A 303 6.09 0.05 -27.39
N LYS A 304 6.54 1.20 -27.88
CA LYS A 304 6.07 1.72 -29.16
C LYS A 304 6.38 0.68 -30.23
N LYS A 305 5.37 0.31 -31.02
CA LYS A 305 5.61 -0.45 -32.25
C LYS A 305 6.63 0.35 -33.05
N LYS A 306 7.79 -0.24 -33.34
CA LYS A 306 8.57 0.23 -34.49
C LYS A 306 7.61 0.14 -35.66
N ASP A 307 7.45 1.24 -36.40
CA ASP A 307 6.79 1.19 -37.70
C ASP A 307 7.60 0.22 -38.55
N THR A 308 7.20 -1.06 -38.55
CA THR A 308 7.75 -2.02 -39.48
C THR A 308 7.39 -1.47 -40.85
N PRO A 309 8.36 -1.26 -41.77
CA PRO A 309 8.04 -0.93 -43.15
C PRO A 309 7.03 -1.97 -43.61
N VAL A 310 5.84 -1.51 -44.02
CA VAL A 310 4.77 -2.37 -44.52
C VAL A 310 5.42 -3.34 -45.50
N SER A 311 5.45 -4.64 -45.16
CA SER A 311 6.09 -5.61 -46.06
C SER A 311 5.44 -5.51 -47.43
N ASP A 312 6.20 -5.76 -48.49
CA ASP A 312 5.67 -5.67 -49.86
C ASP A 312 4.42 -6.56 -50.03
N PHE A 313 4.31 -7.62 -49.23
CA PHE A 313 3.12 -8.46 -49.12
C PHE A 313 1.91 -7.71 -48.54
N ALA A 314 2.07 -7.00 -47.42
CA ALA A 314 0.98 -6.20 -46.83
C ALA A 314 0.56 -5.04 -47.75
N LYS A 315 1.51 -4.48 -48.52
CA LYS A 315 1.23 -3.47 -49.54
C LYS A 315 0.47 -4.07 -50.73
N ALA A 316 0.87 -5.26 -51.19
CA ALA A 316 0.19 -5.99 -52.26
C ALA A 316 -1.25 -6.40 -51.87
N VAL A 317 -1.47 -6.82 -50.62
CA VAL A 317 -2.81 -7.16 -50.11
C VAL A 317 -3.71 -5.92 -50.03
N SER A 318 -3.18 -4.76 -49.64
CA SER A 318 -3.90 -3.49 -49.64
C SER A 318 -4.32 -3.06 -51.06
N GLU A 319 -3.43 -3.21 -52.04
CA GLU A 319 -3.71 -2.87 -53.44
C GLU A 319 -4.70 -3.86 -54.10
N LEU A 320 -4.62 -5.16 -53.77
CA LEU A 320 -5.62 -6.16 -54.15
C LEU A 320 -7.01 -5.81 -53.60
N LYS A 321 -7.09 -5.35 -52.36
CA LYS A 321 -8.35 -4.96 -51.71
C LYS A 321 -8.97 -3.70 -52.33
N LYS A 322 -8.14 -2.76 -52.81
CA LYS A 322 -8.60 -1.62 -53.62
C LYS A 322 -9.09 -2.03 -55.00
N GLY A 323 -8.44 -3.00 -55.65
CA GLY A 323 -8.87 -3.54 -56.94
C GLY A 323 -10.21 -4.28 -56.88
N LEU A 324 -10.51 -4.94 -55.76
CA LEU A 324 -11.76 -5.69 -55.56
C LEU A 324 -12.97 -4.81 -55.17
N GLY A 325 -12.76 -3.54 -54.83
CA GLY A 325 -13.84 -2.59 -54.50
C GLY A 325 -14.50 -1.89 -55.71
N GLY A 326 -14.04 -2.17 -56.94
CA GLY A 326 -14.49 -1.52 -58.17
C GLY A 326 -15.57 -2.27 -58.98
N GLY A 327 -16.10 -3.38 -58.47
CA GLY A 327 -17.17 -4.13 -59.14
C GLY A 327 -18.54 -3.54 -58.85
N LYS A 328 -19.18 -2.94 -59.87
CA LYS A 328 -20.57 -2.45 -59.80
C LYS A 328 -21.52 -3.55 -59.32
N SER A 329 -22.37 -3.23 -58.35
CA SER A 329 -23.49 -4.05 -57.90
C SER A 329 -24.45 -4.36 -59.07
N PRO A 330 -24.99 -5.59 -59.22
CA PRO A 330 -25.92 -5.94 -60.30
C PRO A 330 -27.33 -5.32 -60.20
N ASP A 331 -27.64 -4.54 -59.16
CA ASP A 331 -29.04 -4.19 -58.85
C ASP A 331 -29.60 -2.93 -59.55
N ASN A 332 -28.88 -2.33 -60.49
CA ASN A 332 -29.31 -1.08 -61.16
C ASN A 332 -29.76 -1.27 -62.62
N TYR A 333 -30.49 -2.35 -62.92
CA TYR A 333 -31.09 -2.59 -64.23
C TYR A 333 -32.62 -2.68 -64.23
N VAL A 334 -33.34 -1.91 -63.40
CA VAL A 334 -34.75 -1.57 -63.71
C VAL A 334 -35.05 -0.15 -63.26
N SER A 335 -35.71 0.59 -64.15
CA SER A 335 -36.36 1.90 -63.92
C SER A 335 -35.45 3.13 -63.91
N ALA A 336 -35.12 3.63 -65.11
CA ALA A 336 -35.63 4.93 -65.58
C ALA A 336 -34.88 5.39 -66.85
N THR A 337 -35.57 5.42 -67.98
CA THR A 337 -35.20 6.26 -69.14
C THR A 337 -36.45 6.41 -70.03
N TYR A 338 -36.99 7.64 -70.05
CA TYR A 338 -37.47 8.42 -71.22
C TYR A 338 -38.42 7.72 -72.23
N PHE A 339 -39.61 8.26 -72.50
CA PHE A 339 -39.79 9.33 -73.52
C PHE A 339 -38.62 10.26 -73.74
#